data_AF-A0A8J7I197-F1
#
_entry.id   AF-A0A8J7I197-F1
#
_cell.length_a   1.000
_cell.length_b   1.000
_cell.length_c   1.000
_cell.angle_alpha   90.00
_cell.angle_beta   90.00
_cell.angle_gamma   90.00
#
_symmetry.space_group_name_H-M   'P 1'
#
loop_
_entity.id
_entity.type
_entity.pdbx_description
1 polymer ?
#
loop_
_entity_poly.entity_id
_entity_poly.type
_entity_poly.pdbx_seq_one_letter_code
_entity_poly.pdbx_strand_id
1 'polypeptide(L)'
;MSYDKPPEHSHLDLNRAYEILGLTPGASPAQVKQAYRKLVKIWHPDRFADRGQKQQAEEKIKTINAAYNKLRSESLPENPTVVNSSAPSPKKPTKISVNRWDAQTYYNSGVENATKGFYQEAIADFTQAIRLNPYYIEAYKYRGLVCSQLGYEYRATSDLNKAAQIELDLTTHKTASVPKSRRAQRIEIVSKPKLLVLVKRLCQKIRRLLKVYK
;
A
#
# COMPACT_ATOMS: atom_id res chain seq x y z
N MET A 1 -18.92 26.63 41.32
CA MET A 1 -17.74 26.53 40.43
C MET A 1 -18.01 25.40 39.43
N SER A 2 -18.49 25.77 38.24
CA SER A 2 -18.70 24.83 37.14
C SER A 2 -17.37 24.68 36.41
N TYR A 3 -16.75 23.51 36.50
CA TYR A 3 -15.59 23.19 35.66
C TYR A 3 -16.13 22.72 34.32
N ASP A 4 -16.25 23.63 33.36
CA ASP A 4 -16.34 23.26 31.96
C ASP A 4 -15.04 22.54 31.58
N LYS A 5 -15.13 21.22 31.43
CA LYS A 5 -14.04 20.37 30.97
C LYS A 5 -13.65 20.84 29.55
N PRO A 6 -12.39 21.20 29.28
CA PRO A 6 -11.97 21.67 27.97
C PRO A 6 -12.18 20.56 26.93
N PRO A 7 -12.41 20.89 25.65
CA PRO A 7 -12.68 19.90 24.61
C PRO A 7 -11.47 18.99 24.46
N GLU A 8 -11.67 17.72 24.76
CA GLU A 8 -10.67 16.66 24.76
C GLU A 8 -10.27 16.37 23.30
N HIS A 9 -9.34 17.17 22.79
CA HIS A 9 -8.77 16.99 21.46
C HIS A 9 -7.92 15.71 21.41
N SER A 10 -8.61 14.61 21.12
CA SER A 10 -8.31 13.69 20.01
C SER A 10 -7.02 12.86 20.05
N HIS A 11 -6.71 12.23 21.18
CA HIS A 11 -5.91 11.00 21.14
C HIS A 11 -6.85 9.81 20.92
N LEU A 12 -6.59 8.98 19.91
CA LEU A 12 -7.40 7.79 19.64
C LEU A 12 -7.16 6.73 20.72
N ASP A 13 -8.01 6.72 21.74
CA ASP A 13 -8.01 5.70 22.79
C ASP A 13 -8.80 4.43 22.38
N LEU A 14 -8.75 3.40 23.23
CA LEU A 14 -9.40 2.11 22.99
C LEU A 14 -10.92 2.22 22.88
N ASN A 15 -11.56 3.00 23.76
CA ASN A 15 -13.01 3.16 23.77
C ASN A 15 -13.47 3.86 22.50
N ARG A 16 -12.76 4.92 22.10
CA ARG A 16 -13.01 5.64 20.87
C ARG A 16 -12.80 4.76 19.64
N ALA A 17 -11.81 3.86 19.68
CA ALA A 17 -11.60 2.90 18.59
C ALA A 17 -12.77 1.90 18.47
N TYR A 18 -13.32 1.41 19.58
CA TYR A 18 -14.53 0.59 19.58
C TYR A 18 -15.75 1.37 19.05
N GLU A 19 -15.93 2.62 19.47
CA GLU A 19 -17.01 3.50 18.98
C GLU A 19 -16.95 3.73 17.47
N ILE A 20 -15.75 4.02 16.92
CA ILE A 20 -15.56 4.21 15.47
C ILE A 20 -15.97 2.96 14.69
N LEU A 21 -15.73 1.77 15.26
CA LEU A 21 -16.15 0.50 14.65
C LEU A 21 -17.62 0.12 14.96
N GLY A 22 -18.33 0.91 15.77
CA GLY A 22 -19.70 0.63 16.20
C GLY A 22 -19.79 -0.61 17.10
N LEU A 23 -18.82 -0.81 17.97
CA LEU A 23 -18.70 -1.95 18.87
C LEU A 23 -18.69 -1.49 20.33
N THR A 24 -19.04 -2.40 21.24
CA THR A 24 -18.89 -2.19 22.68
C THR A 24 -17.45 -2.52 23.11
N PRO A 25 -16.89 -1.82 24.12
CA PRO A 25 -15.59 -2.17 24.69
C PRO A 25 -15.54 -3.65 25.11
N GLY A 26 -14.43 -4.31 24.79
CA GLY A 26 -14.25 -5.75 25.05
C GLY A 26 -14.78 -6.68 23.94
N ALA A 27 -15.27 -6.16 22.81
CA ALA A 27 -15.66 -6.99 21.67
C ALA A 27 -14.48 -7.86 21.18
N SER A 28 -14.80 -9.09 20.78
CA SER A 28 -13.80 -10.09 20.37
C SER A 28 -13.06 -9.68 19.09
N PRO A 29 -11.82 -10.16 18.85
CA PRO A 29 -11.08 -9.89 17.63
C PRO A 29 -11.84 -10.25 16.34
N ALA A 30 -12.69 -11.28 16.40
CA ALA A 30 -13.54 -11.68 15.28
C ALA A 30 -14.62 -10.62 14.98
N GLN A 31 -15.29 -10.09 16.00
CA GLN A 31 -16.27 -9.01 15.87
C GLN A 31 -15.61 -7.72 15.35
N VAL A 32 -14.43 -7.37 15.87
CA VAL A 32 -13.63 -6.22 15.40
C VAL A 32 -13.32 -6.36 13.90
N LYS A 33 -12.82 -7.53 13.48
CA LYS A 33 -12.51 -7.80 12.07
C LYS A 33 -13.76 -7.78 11.18
N GLN A 34 -14.90 -8.27 11.66
CA GLN A 34 -16.15 -8.25 10.92
C GLN A 34 -16.69 -6.83 10.74
N ALA A 35 -16.69 -6.03 11.81
CA ALA A 35 -17.10 -4.63 11.78
C ALA A 35 -16.23 -3.80 10.83
N TYR A 36 -14.91 -3.96 10.92
CA TYR A 36 -13.95 -3.34 10.01
C TYR A 36 -14.27 -3.65 8.53
N ARG A 37 -14.43 -4.93 8.18
CA ARG A 37 -14.77 -5.34 6.80
C ARG A 37 -16.07 -4.72 6.30
N LYS A 38 -17.09 -4.68 7.16
CA LYS A 38 -18.39 -4.08 6.85
C LYS A 38 -18.24 -2.59 6.57
N LEU A 39 -17.54 -1.86 7.44
CA LEU A 39 -17.34 -0.42 7.30
C LEU A 39 -16.49 -0.06 6.09
N VAL A 40 -15.41 -0.80 5.83
CA VAL A 40 -14.58 -0.58 4.63
C VAL A 40 -15.38 -0.81 3.35
N LYS A 41 -16.26 -1.81 3.32
CA LYS A 41 -17.17 -2.02 2.17
C LYS A 41 -18.16 -0.87 2.00
N ILE A 42 -18.67 -0.32 3.10
CA ILE A 42 -19.63 0.80 3.08
C ILE A 42 -18.94 2.09 2.59
N TRP A 43 -17.76 2.39 3.11
CA TRP A 43 -17.05 3.64 2.89
C TRP A 43 -15.91 3.54 1.86
N HIS A 44 -15.92 2.53 0.99
CA HIS A 44 -14.89 2.40 -0.04
C HIS A 44 -14.97 3.60 -1.01
N PRO A 45 -13.90 4.41 -1.20
CA PRO A 45 -13.99 5.67 -1.95
C PRO A 45 -14.45 5.50 -3.41
N ASP A 46 -14.00 4.44 -4.08
CA ASP A 46 -14.42 4.15 -5.47
C ASP A 46 -15.92 3.84 -5.64
N ARG A 47 -16.70 3.77 -4.56
CA ARG A 47 -18.17 3.62 -4.64
C ARG A 47 -18.91 4.95 -4.85
N PHE A 48 -18.23 6.08 -4.64
CA PHE A 48 -18.83 7.40 -4.70
C PHE A 48 -18.40 8.10 -5.99
N ALA A 49 -19.36 8.65 -6.73
CA ALA A 49 -19.07 9.40 -7.95
C ALA A 49 -18.65 10.85 -7.66
N ASP A 50 -19.30 11.48 -6.67
CA ASP A 50 -19.02 12.86 -6.28
C ASP A 50 -17.68 13.02 -5.55
N ARG A 51 -16.91 14.05 -5.91
CA ARG A 51 -15.58 14.31 -5.34
C ARG A 51 -15.63 14.62 -3.85
N GLY A 52 -16.65 15.35 -3.38
CA GLY A 52 -16.83 15.64 -1.96
C GLY A 52 -17.13 14.37 -1.15
N GLN A 53 -18.02 13.52 -1.66
CA GLN A 53 -18.32 12.22 -1.05
C GLN A 53 -17.10 11.28 -1.05
N LYS A 54 -16.30 11.26 -2.13
CA LYS A 54 -15.03 10.51 -2.16
C LYS A 54 -14.08 10.94 -1.05
N GLN A 55 -13.88 12.24 -0.87
CA GLN A 55 -13.02 12.78 0.20
C GLN A 55 -13.53 12.40 1.59
N GLN A 56 -14.85 12.50 1.81
CA GLN A 56 -15.45 12.07 3.07
C GLN A 56 -15.23 10.57 3.31
N ALA A 57 -15.38 9.75 2.28
CA ALA A 57 -15.14 8.32 2.35
C ALA A 57 -13.67 7.99 2.65
N GLU A 58 -12.72 8.69 2.05
CA GLU A 58 -11.29 8.57 2.33
C GLU A 58 -10.96 8.88 3.80
N GLU A 59 -11.46 10.00 4.33
CA GLU A 59 -11.27 10.35 5.74
C GLU A 59 -11.94 9.33 6.67
N LYS A 60 -13.13 8.84 6.32
CA LYS A 60 -13.79 7.74 7.06
C LYS A 60 -12.91 6.49 7.07
N ILE A 61 -12.41 6.05 5.93
CA ILE A 61 -11.52 4.88 5.85
C ILE A 61 -10.25 5.08 6.67
N LYS A 62 -9.66 6.28 6.65
CA LYS A 62 -8.48 6.61 7.47
C LYS A 62 -8.78 6.45 8.97
N THR A 63 -9.91 6.97 9.44
CA THR A 63 -10.33 6.79 10.85
C THR A 63 -10.63 5.34 11.20
N ILE A 64 -11.30 4.60 10.32
CA ILE A 64 -11.60 3.17 10.49
C ILE A 64 -10.31 2.33 10.56
N ASN A 65 -9.34 2.60 9.69
CA ASN A 65 -8.04 1.93 9.69
C ASN A 65 -7.26 2.22 10.97
N ALA A 66 -7.25 3.47 11.44
CA ALA A 66 -6.60 3.86 12.68
C ALA A 66 -7.22 3.14 13.89
N ALA A 67 -8.56 3.10 13.98
CA ALA A 67 -9.28 2.39 15.03
C ALA A 67 -8.99 0.89 15.01
N TYR A 68 -9.07 0.26 13.84
CA TYR A 68 -8.77 -1.17 13.69
C TYR A 68 -7.33 -1.51 14.09
N ASN A 69 -6.35 -0.72 13.65
CA ASN A 69 -4.95 -0.94 14.00
C ASN A 69 -4.70 -0.74 15.49
N LYS A 70 -5.33 0.26 16.12
CA LYS A 70 -5.23 0.50 17.56
C LYS A 70 -5.78 -0.67 18.37
N LEU A 71 -6.95 -1.20 18.01
CA LEU A 71 -7.48 -2.39 18.68
C LEU A 71 -6.61 -3.62 18.40
N ARG A 72 -6.13 -3.80 17.18
CA ARG A 72 -5.27 -4.93 16.79
C ARG A 72 -3.95 -4.95 17.55
N SER A 73 -3.29 -3.80 17.74
CA SER A 73 -1.99 -3.72 18.44
C SER A 73 -2.11 -4.03 19.93
N GLU A 74 -3.29 -3.80 20.53
CA GLU A 74 -3.53 -3.96 21.97
C GLU A 74 -4.11 -5.35 22.30
N SER A 75 -4.80 -5.98 21.35
CA SER A 75 -5.47 -7.28 21.53
C SER A 75 -4.61 -8.51 21.21
N LEU A 76 -3.36 -8.35 20.76
CA LEU A 76 -2.46 -9.45 20.42
C LEU A 76 -0.99 -9.09 20.76
N PRO A 77 -0.29 -9.85 21.63
CA PRO A 77 1.17 -9.81 21.64
C PRO A 77 1.69 -10.40 20.32
N GLU A 78 2.45 -9.62 19.55
CA GLU A 78 3.30 -10.17 18.51
C GLU A 78 4.60 -10.69 19.16
N ASN A 79 4.85 -12.00 19.11
CA ASN A 79 6.18 -12.48 18.69
C ASN A 79 6.17 -13.94 18.19
N PRO A 80 7.00 -14.26 17.17
CA PRO A 80 7.03 -15.55 16.50
C PRO A 80 7.94 -16.52 17.26
N THR A 81 7.37 -17.51 17.92
CA THR A 81 8.14 -18.69 18.32
C THR A 81 7.82 -19.83 17.37
N VAL A 82 8.78 -20.10 16.49
CA VAL A 82 9.04 -21.44 15.99
C VAL A 82 9.06 -22.40 17.18
N VAL A 83 8.01 -23.18 17.34
CA VAL A 83 8.06 -24.45 18.07
C VAL A 83 7.55 -25.52 17.12
N ASN A 84 8.51 -26.13 16.43
CA ASN A 84 8.37 -27.50 15.97
C ASN A 84 8.15 -28.39 17.20
N SER A 85 7.11 -29.22 17.18
CA SER A 85 7.21 -30.68 17.36
C SER A 85 5.81 -31.28 17.46
N SER A 86 5.27 -31.71 16.32
CA SER A 86 4.41 -32.90 16.10
C SER A 86 3.79 -32.81 14.70
N ALA A 87 4.65 -32.76 13.68
CA ALA A 87 4.19 -32.96 12.31
C ALA A 87 3.99 -34.48 12.12
N PRO A 88 2.79 -34.96 11.75
CA PRO A 88 2.69 -36.30 11.18
C PRO A 88 3.59 -36.35 9.95
N SER A 89 4.37 -37.43 9.86
CA SER A 89 5.35 -37.72 8.81
C SER A 89 4.86 -37.28 7.43
N PRO A 90 5.70 -36.66 6.58
CA PRO A 90 5.29 -36.31 5.23
C PRO A 90 4.91 -37.60 4.51
N LYS A 91 3.61 -37.80 4.27
CA LYS A 91 3.14 -38.79 3.31
C LYS A 91 3.86 -38.44 2.00
N LYS A 92 4.68 -39.37 1.48
CA LYS A 92 5.35 -39.25 0.19
C LYS A 92 4.37 -38.61 -0.79
N PRO A 93 4.70 -37.48 -1.45
CA PRO A 93 3.77 -36.87 -2.38
C PRO A 93 3.53 -37.88 -3.51
N THR A 94 2.34 -38.47 -3.49
CA THR A 94 1.76 -39.09 -4.68
C THR A 94 1.73 -38.00 -5.73
N LYS A 95 2.43 -38.26 -6.84
CA LYS A 95 2.64 -37.33 -7.95
C LYS A 95 1.32 -37.13 -8.70
N ILE A 96 0.40 -36.37 -8.10
CA ILE A 96 -0.78 -35.86 -8.78
C ILE A 96 -0.35 -34.51 -9.38
N SER A 97 -0.11 -34.50 -10.68
CA SER A 97 0.16 -33.30 -11.45
C SER A 97 -1.11 -32.44 -11.53
N VAL A 98 -1.42 -31.71 -10.46
CA VAL A 98 -2.32 -30.55 -10.56
C VAL A 98 -1.47 -29.45 -11.18
N ASN A 99 -1.78 -29.06 -12.41
CA ASN A 99 -1.14 -27.92 -13.07
C ASN A 99 -1.49 -26.64 -12.30
N ARG A 100 -0.73 -26.35 -11.23
CA ARG A 100 -0.94 -25.20 -10.35
C ARG A 100 -0.20 -24.03 -10.99
N TRP A 101 -0.93 -23.17 -11.68
CA TRP A 101 -0.38 -21.94 -12.26
C TRP A 101 0.40 -21.13 -11.22
N ASP A 102 1.51 -20.56 -11.64
CA ASP A 102 2.37 -19.70 -10.83
C ASP A 102 1.99 -18.22 -10.98
N ALA A 103 2.67 -17.35 -10.22
CA ALA A 103 2.39 -15.91 -10.25
C ALA A 103 2.59 -15.31 -11.64
N GLN A 104 3.58 -15.79 -12.40
CA GLN A 104 3.88 -15.33 -13.76
C GLN A 104 2.74 -15.68 -14.73
N THR A 105 2.21 -16.91 -14.64
CA THR A 105 1.12 -17.38 -15.49
C THR A 105 -0.13 -16.54 -15.28
N TYR A 106 -0.51 -16.28 -14.02
CA TYR A 106 -1.64 -15.39 -13.73
C TYR A 106 -1.37 -13.94 -14.16
N TYR A 107 -0.15 -13.43 -13.99
CA TYR A 107 0.18 -12.09 -14.50
C TYR A 107 0.02 -12.01 -16.02
N ASN A 108 0.53 -12.99 -16.77
CA ASN A 108 0.41 -13.02 -18.22
C ASN A 108 -1.06 -13.09 -18.67
N SER A 109 -1.87 -13.93 -18.00
CA SER A 109 -3.33 -13.99 -18.24
C SER A 109 -4.00 -12.64 -17.96
N GLY A 110 -3.60 -11.96 -16.87
CA GLY A 110 -4.12 -10.63 -16.56
C GLY A 110 -3.78 -9.59 -17.62
N VAL A 111 -2.56 -9.63 -18.17
CA VAL A 111 -2.16 -8.75 -19.29
C VAL A 111 -2.98 -9.07 -20.54
N GLU A 112 -3.18 -10.33 -20.88
CA GLU A 112 -3.98 -10.75 -22.03
C GLU A 112 -5.45 -10.34 -21.90
N ASN A 113 -6.03 -10.50 -20.72
CA ASN A 113 -7.40 -10.05 -20.45
C ASN A 113 -7.50 -8.52 -20.52
N ALA A 114 -6.50 -7.79 -20.00
CA ALA A 114 -6.47 -6.34 -20.09
C ALA A 114 -6.37 -5.82 -21.54
N THR A 115 -5.57 -6.46 -22.39
CA THR A 115 -5.45 -6.08 -23.81
C THR A 115 -6.73 -6.37 -24.60
N LYS A 116 -7.47 -7.42 -24.22
CA LYS A 116 -8.79 -7.74 -24.79
C LYS A 116 -9.94 -6.88 -24.23
N GLY A 117 -9.68 -6.04 -23.22
CA GLY A 117 -10.71 -5.22 -22.57
C GLY A 117 -11.52 -5.96 -21.49
N PHE A 118 -11.17 -7.20 -21.16
CA PHE A 118 -11.75 -7.98 -20.06
C PHE A 118 -11.16 -7.54 -18.73
N TYR A 119 -11.48 -6.31 -18.32
CA TYR A 119 -10.83 -5.64 -17.20
C TYR A 119 -11.14 -6.27 -15.83
N GLN A 120 -12.32 -6.87 -15.64
CA GLN A 120 -12.66 -7.51 -14.37
C GLN A 120 -11.87 -8.82 -14.18
N GLU A 121 -11.75 -9.59 -15.26
CA GLU A 121 -10.95 -10.80 -15.36
C GLU A 121 -9.47 -10.48 -15.16
N ALA A 122 -8.97 -9.42 -15.81
CA ALA A 122 -7.60 -8.94 -15.62
C ALA A 122 -7.30 -8.60 -14.15
N ILE A 123 -8.21 -7.90 -13.47
CA ILE A 123 -8.07 -7.60 -12.04
C ILE A 123 -8.03 -8.89 -11.20
N ALA A 124 -8.87 -9.87 -11.52
CA ALA A 124 -8.89 -11.15 -10.81
C ALA A 124 -7.55 -11.90 -10.98
N ASP A 125 -7.04 -11.95 -12.20
CA ASP A 125 -5.77 -12.59 -12.53
C ASP A 125 -4.58 -11.92 -11.85
N PHE A 126 -4.46 -10.59 -11.94
CA PHE A 126 -3.42 -9.86 -11.21
C PHE A 126 -3.54 -10.06 -9.69
N THR A 127 -4.76 -10.16 -9.17
CA THR A 127 -4.98 -10.46 -7.75
C THR A 127 -4.47 -11.85 -7.37
N GLN A 128 -4.61 -12.85 -8.25
CA GLN A 128 -4.01 -14.17 -8.03
C GLN A 128 -2.48 -14.12 -8.10
N ALA A 129 -1.92 -13.39 -9.07
CA ALA A 129 -0.47 -13.20 -9.17
C ALA A 129 0.11 -12.58 -7.89
N ILE A 130 -0.51 -11.52 -7.38
CA ILE A 130 -0.13 -10.85 -6.11
C ILE A 130 -0.28 -11.78 -4.90
N ARG A 131 -1.33 -12.61 -4.87
CA ARG A 131 -1.53 -13.58 -3.78
C ARG A 131 -0.42 -14.64 -3.76
N LEU A 132 0.04 -15.07 -4.92
CA LEU A 132 1.12 -16.06 -5.05
C LEU A 132 2.50 -15.44 -4.83
N ASN A 133 2.71 -14.20 -5.27
CA ASN A 133 3.93 -13.43 -5.02
C ASN A 133 3.59 -12.00 -4.57
N PRO A 134 3.59 -11.74 -3.25
CA PRO A 134 3.28 -10.41 -2.69
C PRO A 134 4.29 -9.31 -3.06
N TYR A 135 5.44 -9.65 -3.62
CA TYR A 135 6.49 -8.73 -4.08
C TYR A 135 6.49 -8.53 -5.61
N TYR A 136 5.46 -9.03 -6.31
CA TYR A 136 5.37 -8.91 -7.76
C TYR A 136 4.95 -7.48 -8.17
N ILE A 137 5.93 -6.60 -8.35
CA ILE A 137 5.76 -5.17 -8.66
C ILE A 137 4.87 -4.95 -9.89
N GLU A 138 5.11 -5.68 -10.97
CA GLU A 138 4.40 -5.52 -12.22
C GLU A 138 2.92 -5.87 -12.06
N ALA A 139 2.57 -6.91 -11.32
CA ALA A 139 1.19 -7.27 -11.06
C ALA A 139 0.42 -6.15 -10.33
N TYR A 140 1.06 -5.46 -9.37
CA TYR A 140 0.47 -4.26 -8.77
C TYR A 140 0.33 -3.12 -9.76
N LYS A 141 1.38 -2.82 -10.56
CA LYS A 141 1.33 -1.72 -11.55
C LYS A 141 0.20 -1.92 -12.55
N TYR A 142 0.09 -3.11 -13.14
CA TYR A 142 -0.93 -3.39 -14.16
C TYR A 142 -2.33 -3.46 -13.56
N ARG A 143 -2.52 -4.03 -12.36
CA ARG A 143 -3.82 -3.96 -11.68
C ARG A 143 -4.22 -2.52 -11.37
N GLY A 144 -3.26 -1.68 -10.98
CA GLY A 144 -3.48 -0.26 -10.75
C GLY A 144 -3.89 0.49 -12.02
N LEU A 145 -3.23 0.23 -13.15
CA LEU A 145 -3.60 0.80 -14.45
C LEU A 145 -5.00 0.38 -14.89
N VAL A 146 -5.34 -0.90 -14.78
CA VAL A 146 -6.68 -1.41 -15.10
C VAL A 146 -7.73 -0.80 -14.18
N CYS A 147 -7.45 -0.67 -12.88
CA CYS A 147 -8.34 0.02 -11.95
C CYS A 147 -8.56 1.48 -12.35
N SER A 148 -7.50 2.20 -12.76
CA SER A 148 -7.61 3.58 -13.25
C SER A 148 -8.48 3.68 -14.49
N GLN A 149 -8.36 2.73 -15.43
CA GLN A 149 -9.20 2.67 -16.63
C GLN A 149 -10.69 2.48 -16.31
N LEU A 150 -10.99 1.75 -15.23
CA LEU A 150 -12.36 1.55 -14.73
C LEU A 150 -12.85 2.70 -13.80
N GLY A 151 -12.04 3.73 -13.56
CA GLY A 151 -12.37 4.83 -12.64
C GLY A 151 -12.24 4.49 -11.15
N TYR A 152 -11.62 3.35 -10.81
CA TYR A 152 -11.31 2.95 -9.44
C TYR A 152 -10.01 3.60 -8.95
N GLU A 153 -10.03 4.93 -8.81
CA GLU A 153 -8.88 5.78 -8.49
C GLU A 153 -8.20 5.41 -7.16
N TYR A 154 -8.98 5.08 -6.13
CA TYR A 154 -8.44 4.73 -4.82
C TYR A 154 -7.70 3.39 -4.88
N ARG A 155 -8.28 2.37 -5.53
CA ARG A 155 -7.60 1.09 -5.77
C ARG A 155 -6.35 1.25 -6.62
N ALA A 156 -6.43 2.06 -7.68
CA ALA A 156 -5.30 2.33 -8.56
C ALA A 156 -4.12 2.96 -7.77
N THR A 157 -4.41 4.01 -7.01
CA THR A 157 -3.41 4.71 -6.19
C THR A 157 -2.80 3.78 -5.14
N SER A 158 -3.64 2.96 -4.47
CA SER A 158 -3.17 1.97 -3.49
C SER A 158 -2.17 0.98 -4.11
N ASP A 159 -2.47 0.44 -5.27
CA ASP A 159 -1.59 -0.54 -5.94
C ASP A 159 -0.29 0.09 -6.43
N LEU A 160 -0.35 1.29 -7.03
CA LEU A 160 0.84 2.00 -7.50
C LEU A 160 1.76 2.40 -6.34
N ASN A 161 1.20 2.84 -5.21
CA ASN A 161 1.98 3.12 -4.01
C ASN A 161 2.64 1.84 -3.46
N LYS A 162 1.94 0.71 -3.51
CA LYS A 162 2.51 -0.56 -3.06
C LYS A 162 3.67 -1.01 -3.96
N ALA A 163 3.52 -0.87 -5.27
CA ALA A 163 4.60 -1.14 -6.22
C ALA A 163 5.83 -0.27 -5.95
N ALA A 164 5.64 1.04 -5.78
CA ALA A 164 6.72 1.99 -5.48
C ALA A 164 7.41 1.67 -4.15
N GLN A 165 6.66 1.27 -3.12
CA GLN A 165 7.21 0.84 -1.84
C GLN A 165 8.12 -0.38 -2.01
N ILE A 166 7.65 -1.43 -2.70
CA ILE A 166 8.44 -2.65 -2.91
C ILE A 166 9.72 -2.34 -3.70
N GLU A 167 9.63 -1.50 -4.74
CA GLU A 167 10.78 -1.07 -5.53
C GLU A 167 11.81 -0.34 -4.66
N LEU A 168 11.35 0.60 -3.82
CA LEU A 168 12.21 1.30 -2.85
C LEU A 168 12.87 0.32 -1.87
N ASP A 169 12.13 -0.61 -1.28
CA ASP A 169 12.66 -1.61 -0.36
C ASP A 169 13.75 -2.46 -1.03
N LEU A 170 13.55 -2.90 -2.27
CA LEU A 170 14.55 -3.64 -3.03
C LEU A 170 15.82 -2.82 -3.31
N THR A 171 15.71 -1.52 -3.58
CA THR A 171 16.88 -0.65 -3.80
C THR A 171 17.65 -0.40 -2.52
N THR A 172 16.96 -0.17 -1.40
CA THR A 172 17.60 0.08 -0.10
C THR A 172 18.34 -1.16 0.41
N HIS A 173 17.74 -2.35 0.30
CA HIS A 173 18.40 -3.60 0.68
C HIS A 173 19.60 -3.97 -0.21
N LYS A 174 19.57 -3.64 -1.51
CA LYS A 174 20.75 -3.80 -2.40
C LYS A 174 21.93 -2.89 -2.01
N THR A 175 21.66 -1.73 -1.40
CA THR A 175 22.70 -0.80 -0.95
C THR A 175 23.18 -1.05 0.49
N ALA A 176 22.38 -1.77 1.30
CA ALA A 176 22.73 -2.12 2.68
C ALA A 176 23.75 -3.27 2.80
N SER A 177 24.02 -4.01 1.73
CA SER A 177 25.07 -5.04 1.66
C SER A 177 26.48 -4.49 1.42
N VAL A 178 26.64 -3.16 1.29
CA VAL A 178 27.95 -2.52 1.38
C VAL A 178 28.26 -2.29 2.86
N PRO A 179 29.22 -3.01 3.47
CA PRO A 179 29.57 -2.75 4.85
C PRO A 179 30.06 -1.31 4.96
N LYS A 180 29.40 -0.52 5.80
CA LYS A 180 29.88 0.80 6.24
C LYS A 180 31.16 0.58 7.05
N SER A 181 32.28 0.36 6.38
CA SER A 181 33.59 0.49 7.01
C SER A 181 33.72 1.95 7.46
N ARG A 182 33.79 2.12 8.79
CA ARG A 182 33.93 3.40 9.48
C ARG A 182 35.32 4.00 9.24
N ARG A 183 35.63 4.47 8.03
CA ARG A 183 36.72 5.45 7.78
C ARG A 183 36.73 5.84 6.31
N ALA A 184 36.30 7.06 6.03
CA ALA A 184 36.22 7.69 4.71
C ALA A 184 35.24 7.00 3.75
N GLN A 185 34.24 7.66 3.20
CA GLN A 185 34.41 8.86 2.39
C GLN A 185 33.25 9.82 2.59
N ARG A 186 33.62 11.03 2.99
CA ARG A 186 33.07 12.33 2.54
C ARG A 186 32.11 12.14 1.38
N ILE A 187 30.86 12.55 1.59
CA ILE A 187 29.83 12.62 0.55
C ILE A 187 30.32 13.60 -0.53
N GLU A 188 31.09 13.12 -1.51
CA GLU A 188 31.06 13.71 -2.83
C GLU A 188 29.75 13.26 -3.46
N ILE A 189 28.72 14.05 -3.21
CA ILE A 189 27.60 14.18 -4.13
C ILE A 189 28.27 14.40 -5.48
N VAL A 190 28.17 13.44 -6.40
CA VAL A 190 28.53 13.64 -7.80
C VAL A 190 27.56 14.70 -8.34
N SER A 191 27.86 15.95 -8.01
CA SER A 191 27.49 17.13 -8.75
C SER A 191 28.00 16.85 -10.14
N LYS A 192 27.13 16.44 -11.07
CA LYS A 192 27.44 16.46 -12.50
C LYS A 192 27.72 17.93 -12.84
N PRO A 193 28.99 18.38 -12.88
CA PRO A 193 29.28 19.81 -12.95
C PRO A 193 28.81 20.37 -14.29
N LYS A 194 28.80 19.53 -15.34
CA LYS A 194 28.26 19.83 -16.66
C LYS A 194 26.75 20.12 -16.65
N LEU A 195 25.95 19.38 -15.87
CA LEU A 195 24.50 19.56 -15.81
C LEU A 195 24.14 20.87 -15.07
N LEU A 196 24.86 21.16 -13.99
CA LEU A 196 24.67 22.36 -13.19
C LEU A 196 25.11 23.63 -13.95
N VAL A 197 26.17 23.53 -14.76
CA VAL A 197 26.59 24.58 -15.71
C VAL A 197 25.57 24.78 -16.84
N LEU A 198 25.01 23.70 -17.39
CA LEU A 198 23.96 23.77 -18.42
C LEU A 198 22.67 24.42 -17.90
N VAL A 199 22.20 24.03 -16.71
CA VAL A 199 21.02 24.63 -16.07
C VAL A 199 21.26 26.11 -15.77
N LYS A 200 22.43 26.49 -15.23
CA LYS A 200 22.78 27.90 -15.01
C LYS A 200 22.79 28.72 -16.31
N ARG A 201 23.36 28.18 -17.39
CA ARG A 201 23.36 28.84 -18.72
C ARG A 201 21.94 28.98 -19.28
N LEU A 202 21.09 27.96 -19.12
CA LEU A 202 19.69 27.99 -19.56
C LEU A 202 18.88 29.05 -18.80
N CYS A 203 18.98 29.10 -17.46
CA CYS A 203 18.32 30.11 -16.64
C CYS A 203 18.76 31.54 -16.99
N GLN A 204 20.03 31.74 -17.31
CA GLN A 204 20.55 33.05 -17.72
C GLN A 204 20.04 33.48 -19.09
N LYS A 205 19.86 32.53 -20.03
CA LYS A 205 19.27 32.79 -21.36
C LYS A 205 17.78 33.14 -21.25
N ILE A 206 17.03 32.41 -20.42
CA ILE A 206 15.61 32.68 -20.13
C ILE A 206 15.43 34.06 -19.49
N ARG A 207 16.26 34.43 -18.50
CA ARG A 207 16.21 35.78 -17.90
C ARG A 207 16.49 36.90 -18.90
N ARG A 208 17.40 36.70 -19.87
CA ARG A 208 17.67 37.68 -20.92
C ARG A 208 16.49 37.82 -21.87
N LEU A 209 15.87 36.71 -22.27
CA LEU A 209 14.67 36.72 -23.11
C LEU A 209 13.49 37.42 -22.41
N LEU A 210 13.28 37.16 -21.13
CA LEU A 210 12.22 37.82 -20.34
C LEU A 210 12.45 39.32 -20.11
N LYS A 211 13.70 39.80 -20.20
CA LYS A 211 14.03 41.24 -20.13
C LYS A 211 13.84 41.98 -21.46
N VAL A 212 13.79 41.26 -22.58
CA VAL A 212 13.55 41.83 -23.92
C VAL A 212 12.05 41.94 -24.23
N TYR A 213 11.20 41.24 -23.46
CA TYR A 213 9.73 41.25 -23.58
C TYR A 213 9.03 42.17 -22.56
N LYS A 214 9.75 43.15 -22.00
CA LYS A 214 9.23 44.28 -21.21
C LYS A 214 9.65 45.57 -21.89
#